data_AF-A0A0K0GQI0-F1
#
_entry.id   AF-A0A0K0GQI0-F1
#
_cell.length_a   1.000
_cell.length_b   1.000
_cell.length_c   1.000
_cell.angle_alpha   90.00
_cell.angle_beta   90.00
_cell.angle_gamma   90.00
#
_symmetry.space_group_name_H-M   'P 1'
#
loop_
_entity.id
_entity.type
_entity.pdbx_description
1 polymer ?
#
loop_
_entity_poly.entity_id
_entity_poly.type
_entity_poly.pdbx_seq_one_letter_code
_entity_poly.pdbx_strand_id
1 'polypeptide(L)'
;MRQIDELNIGHIGDQLQVLRSLAESDVIKLAIRYLGPEYLLRWSEKWLPDLNWRDMYAHHCQACARVYSDSAVKDVLMANLDDLKERIRAVVLFDEGFGRSYVAGEGPQTHQGASK
;
A
#
# COMPACT_ATOMS: atom_id res chain seq x y z
N MET A 1 21.31 -1.06 7.87
CA MET A 1 19.84 -0.93 7.67
C MET A 1 19.43 0.33 8.41
N ARG A 2 18.89 1.36 7.72
CA ARG A 2 18.41 2.57 8.40
C ARG A 2 17.16 2.20 9.22
N GLN A 3 17.09 2.71 10.44
CA GLN A 3 15.91 2.55 11.29
C GLN A 3 14.80 3.48 10.77
N ILE A 4 13.58 2.97 10.68
CA ILE A 4 12.38 3.72 10.29
C ILE A 4 11.46 3.69 11.51
N ASP A 5 11.29 4.82 12.17
CA ASP A 5 10.60 4.89 13.46
C ASP A 5 9.13 4.47 13.33
N GLU A 6 8.49 4.80 12.21
CA GLU A 6 7.09 4.43 11.94
C GLU A 6 6.87 2.91 11.84
N LEU A 7 7.92 2.13 11.58
CA LEU A 7 7.85 0.66 11.56
C LEU A 7 8.03 0.05 12.96
N ASN A 8 8.47 0.83 13.95
CA ASN A 8 8.67 0.40 15.33
C ASN A 8 7.47 0.82 16.19
N ILE A 9 6.41 0.02 16.15
CA ILE A 9 5.11 0.33 16.78
C ILE A 9 5.03 0.00 18.29
N GLY A 10 6.06 -0.62 18.87
CA GLY A 10 6.12 -0.97 20.29
C GLY A 10 7.27 -1.92 20.64
N HIS A 11 7.22 -2.49 21.84
CA HIS A 11 8.21 -3.40 22.40
C HIS A 11 7.68 -4.83 22.57
N ILE A 12 8.60 -5.80 22.75
CA ILE A 12 8.26 -7.23 22.86
C ILE A 12 7.37 -7.57 24.06
N GLY A 13 7.34 -6.71 25.08
CA GLY A 13 6.48 -6.88 26.27
C GLY A 13 5.06 -6.34 26.08
N ASP A 14 4.78 -5.63 24.98
CA ASP A 14 3.49 -5.00 24.75
C ASP A 14 2.45 -6.01 24.24
N GLN A 15 1.18 -5.68 24.41
CA GLN A 15 0.09 -6.53 23.95
C GLN A 15 0.02 -6.56 22.42
N LEU A 16 0.27 -7.74 21.84
CA LEU A 16 0.30 -7.93 20.38
C LEU A 16 -0.96 -7.43 19.66
N GLN A 17 -2.15 -7.62 20.26
CA GLN A 17 -3.41 -7.18 19.66
C GLN A 17 -3.47 -5.65 19.54
N VAL A 18 -2.96 -4.91 20.53
CA VAL A 18 -2.90 -3.45 20.51
C VAL A 18 -1.95 -2.98 19.42
N LEU A 19 -0.75 -3.57 19.36
CA LEU A 19 0.25 -3.24 18.32
C LEU A 19 -0.32 -3.51 16.92
N ARG A 20 -1.00 -4.65 16.75
CA ARG A 20 -1.65 -5.00 15.50
C ARG A 20 -2.68 -3.95 15.09
N SER A 21 -3.60 -3.59 15.98
CA SER A 21 -4.61 -2.56 15.69
C SER A 21 -3.99 -1.21 15.35
N LEU A 22 -2.92 -0.80 16.04
CA LEU A 22 -2.17 0.42 15.71
C LEU A 22 -1.57 0.35 14.31
N ALA A 23 -0.91 -0.76 13.96
CA ALA A 23 -0.33 -0.94 12.63
C ALA A 23 -1.38 -0.97 11.52
N GLU A 24 -2.52 -1.65 11.75
CA GLU A 24 -3.63 -1.74 10.79
C GLU A 24 -4.37 -0.42 10.62
N SER A 25 -4.31 0.50 11.59
CA SER A 25 -4.91 1.83 11.50
C SER A 25 -4.06 2.85 10.73
N ASP A 26 -2.80 2.53 10.44
CA ASP A 26 -1.87 3.42 9.74
C ASP A 26 -2.11 3.38 8.22
N VAL A 27 -2.71 4.45 7.70
CA VAL A 27 -3.06 4.59 6.29
C VAL A 27 -1.84 4.50 5.38
N ILE A 28 -0.67 4.99 5.80
CA ILE A 28 0.55 4.95 4.99
C ILE A 28 1.08 3.52 4.91
N LYS A 29 1.02 2.75 6.01
CA LYS A 29 1.33 1.31 5.98
C LYS A 29 0.40 0.55 5.05
N LEU A 30 -0.90 0.84 5.09
CA LEU A 30 -1.88 0.25 4.18
C LEU A 30 -1.60 0.66 2.72
N ALA A 31 -1.26 1.91 2.47
CA ALA A 31 -0.93 2.42 1.15
C ALA A 31 0.30 1.69 0.57
N ILE A 32 1.36 1.50 1.36
CA ILE A 32 2.54 0.74 0.95
C ILE A 32 2.15 -0.72 0.65
N ARG A 33 1.31 -1.34 1.48
CA ARG A 33 0.86 -2.73 1.29
C ARG A 33 0.08 -2.93 -0.02
N TYR A 34 -0.90 -2.08 -0.30
CA TYR A 34 -1.83 -2.28 -1.41
C TYR A 34 -1.42 -1.57 -2.70
N LEU A 35 -0.74 -0.42 -2.62
CA LEU A 35 -0.34 0.37 -3.78
C LEU A 35 1.14 0.23 -4.11
N GLY A 36 1.97 -0.09 -3.11
CA GLY A 36 3.42 -0.16 -3.24
C GLY A 36 4.12 1.20 -3.08
N PRO A 37 5.38 1.21 -2.63
CA PRO A 37 6.12 2.45 -2.34
C PRO A 37 6.41 3.29 -3.59
N GLU A 38 6.68 2.65 -4.73
CA GLU A 38 6.95 3.31 -6.00
C GLU A 38 5.72 4.03 -6.54
N TYR A 39 4.53 3.45 -6.35
CA TYR A 39 3.28 4.13 -6.67
C TYR A 39 3.15 5.42 -5.86
N LEU A 40 3.44 5.38 -4.55
CA LEU A 40 3.34 6.56 -3.69
C LEU A 40 4.32 7.64 -4.11
N LEU A 41 5.58 7.29 -4.41
CA LEU A 41 6.56 8.25 -4.92
C LEU A 41 6.13 8.86 -6.26
N ARG A 42 5.65 8.04 -7.20
CA ARG A 42 5.08 8.53 -8.47
C ARG A 42 3.88 9.44 -8.25
N TRP A 43 3.00 9.07 -7.33
CA TRP A 43 1.79 9.83 -7.04
C TRP A 43 2.13 11.19 -6.41
N SER A 44 3.14 11.24 -5.55
CA SER A 44 3.67 12.48 -4.96
C SER A 44 4.26 13.44 -5.99
N GLU A 45 4.70 12.99 -7.18
CA GLU A 45 5.19 13.86 -8.27
C GLU A 45 4.16 14.94 -8.69
N LYS A 46 2.86 14.68 -8.49
CA LYS A 46 1.80 15.66 -8.80
C LYS A 46 1.94 16.96 -7.99
N TRP A 47 2.48 16.88 -6.78
CA TRP A 47 2.69 18.03 -5.89
C TRP A 47 4.16 18.38 -5.75
N LEU A 48 5.06 17.42 -5.98
CA LEU A 48 6.52 17.59 -5.93
C LEU A 48 7.09 17.31 -7.33
N PRO A 49 6.99 18.26 -8.27
CA PRO A 49 7.44 18.04 -9.65
C PRO A 49 8.94 17.76 -9.74
N ASP A 50 9.73 18.25 -8.78
CA ASP A 50 11.18 18.03 -8.70
C ASP A 50 11.57 16.75 -7.94
N LEU A 51 10.60 15.92 -7.55
CA LEU A 51 10.86 14.68 -6.83
C LEU A 51 11.58 13.69 -7.74
N ASN A 52 12.89 13.56 -7.55
CA ASN A 52 13.66 12.51 -8.19
C ASN A 52 13.57 11.20 -7.39
N TRP A 53 13.12 10.14 -8.03
CA TRP A 53 13.00 8.80 -7.43
C TRP A 53 13.07 7.65 -8.45
N ARG A 54 12.79 7.93 -9.73
CA ARG A 54 12.83 6.95 -10.82
C ARG A 54 14.25 6.44 -11.03
N ASP A 55 14.40 5.14 -11.22
CA ASP A 55 15.69 4.46 -11.43
C ASP A 55 16.74 4.67 -10.31
N MET A 56 16.35 5.23 -9.15
CA MET A 56 17.25 5.47 -8.02
C MET A 56 17.42 4.25 -7.11
N TYR A 57 16.58 3.22 -7.26
CA TYR A 57 16.50 2.10 -6.32
C TYR A 57 16.71 0.77 -7.04
N ALA A 58 17.62 -0.04 -6.50
CA ALA A 58 17.85 -1.41 -6.95
C ALA A 58 16.89 -2.41 -6.27
N HIS A 59 16.25 -2.01 -5.16
CA HIS A 59 15.35 -2.86 -4.39
C HIS A 59 14.16 -2.08 -3.83
N HIS A 60 12.95 -2.66 -3.86
CA HIS A 60 11.70 -2.01 -3.43
C HIS A 60 11.73 -1.51 -1.97
N CYS A 61 12.46 -2.17 -1.09
CA CYS A 61 12.65 -1.70 0.30
C CYS A 61 13.31 -0.32 0.39
N GLN A 62 14.13 0.07 -0.60
CA GLN A 62 14.74 1.41 -0.64
C GLN A 62 13.70 2.48 -0.98
N ALA A 63 12.72 2.16 -1.84
CA ALA A 63 11.58 3.01 -2.10
C ALA A 63 10.69 3.16 -0.85
N CYS A 64 10.42 2.07 -0.12
CA CYS A 64 9.71 2.15 1.17
C CYS A 64 10.42 3.07 2.15
N ALA A 65 11.75 2.96 2.25
CA ALA A 65 12.54 3.82 3.13
C ALA A 65 12.44 5.29 2.72
N ARG A 66 12.38 5.61 1.42
CA ARG A 66 12.19 6.99 0.94
C ARG A 66 10.85 7.56 1.35
N VAL A 67 9.77 6.78 1.22
CA VAL A 67 8.41 7.20 1.61
C VAL A 67 8.35 7.66 3.07
N TYR A 68 9.07 6.99 3.97
CA TYR A 68 9.12 7.39 5.38
C TYR A 68 10.13 8.49 5.70
N SER A 69 11.30 8.48 5.03
CA SER A 69 12.42 9.37 5.37
C SER A 69 12.42 10.72 4.67
N ASP A 70 11.73 10.86 3.54
CA ASP A 70 11.58 12.14 2.84
C ASP A 70 10.40 12.92 3.44
N SER A 71 10.70 14.01 4.16
CA SER A 71 9.69 14.84 4.80
C SER A 71 8.72 15.47 3.80
N ALA A 72 9.18 15.86 2.60
CA ALA A 72 8.31 16.45 1.60
C ALA A 72 7.30 15.42 1.06
N VAL A 73 7.77 14.19 0.81
CA VAL A 73 6.88 13.09 0.43
C VAL A 73 5.87 12.81 1.55
N LYS A 74 6.34 12.73 2.80
CA LYS A 74 5.48 12.49 3.96
C LYS A 74 4.41 13.57 4.11
N ASP A 75 4.77 14.84 3.98
CA ASP A 75 3.85 15.97 4.08
C ASP A 75 2.76 15.90 2.99
N VAL A 76 3.14 15.56 1.76
CA VAL A 76 2.17 15.36 0.65
C VAL A 76 1.22 14.20 0.94
N LEU A 77 1.73 13.07 1.41
CA LEU A 77 0.89 11.92 1.74
C LEU A 77 -0.08 12.26 2.88
N MET A 78 0.39 12.96 3.91
CA MET A 78 -0.42 13.38 5.06
C MET A 78 -1.47 14.43 4.66
N ALA A 79 -1.14 15.37 3.78
CA ALA A 79 -2.07 16.39 3.28
C ALA A 79 -3.18 15.81 2.39
N ASN A 80 -2.99 14.61 1.85
CA ASN A 80 -3.90 14.00 0.87
C ASN A 80 -4.38 12.60 1.30
N LEU A 81 -4.49 12.36 2.61
CA LEU A 81 -4.86 11.05 3.18
C LEU A 81 -6.19 10.51 2.67
N ASP A 82 -7.18 11.37 2.41
CA ASP A 82 -8.50 10.89 1.97
C ASP A 82 -8.49 10.39 0.52
N ASP A 83 -7.72 11.01 -0.39
CA ASP A 83 -7.51 10.48 -1.75
C ASP A 83 -6.74 9.15 -1.69
N LEU A 84 -5.76 9.02 -0.79
CA LEU A 84 -5.06 7.75 -0.56
C LEU A 84 -6.00 6.65 -0.07
N LYS A 85 -6.89 6.94 0.90
CA LYS A 85 -7.88 5.96 1.38
C LYS A 85 -8.79 5.49 0.27
N GLU A 86 -9.22 6.39 -0.61
CA GLU A 86 -10.09 6.02 -1.73
C GLU A 86 -9.37 5.11 -2.73
N ARG A 87 -8.09 5.40 -3.03
CA ARG A 87 -7.25 4.52 -3.87
C ARG A 87 -7.05 3.15 -3.24
N ILE A 88 -6.79 3.09 -1.93
CA ILE A 88 -6.66 1.83 -1.20
C ILE A 88 -7.97 1.05 -1.28
N ARG A 89 -9.12 1.69 -1.00
CA ARG A 89 -10.44 1.05 -1.10
C ARG A 89 -10.69 0.47 -2.48
N ALA A 90 -10.40 1.22 -3.54
CA ALA A 90 -10.56 0.73 -4.89
C ALA A 90 -9.77 -0.57 -5.10
N VAL A 91 -8.50 -0.62 -4.70
CA VAL A 91 -7.67 -1.83 -4.86
C VAL A 91 -8.16 -2.97 -3.97
N VAL A 92 -8.47 -2.72 -2.70
CA VAL A 92 -8.96 -3.74 -1.76
C VAL A 92 -10.26 -4.38 -2.25
N LEU A 93 -11.19 -3.57 -2.78
CA LEU A 93 -12.45 -4.09 -3.34
C LEU A 93 -12.21 -5.03 -4.54
N PHE A 94 -11.20 -4.77 -5.37
CA PHE A 94 -10.84 -5.67 -6.45
C PHE A 94 -10.12 -6.93 -5.93
N ASP A 95 -9.15 -6.77 -5.03
CA ASP A 95 -8.29 -7.85 -4.55
C ASP A 95 -9.05 -8.82 -3.62
N GLU A 96 -9.78 -8.30 -2.64
CA GLU A 96 -10.54 -9.12 -1.67
C GLU A 96 -11.96 -9.46 -2.17
N GLY A 97 -12.52 -8.66 -3.07
CA GLY A 97 -13.87 -8.89 -3.63
C GLY A 97 -13.91 -9.90 -4.77
N PHE A 98 -12.87 -9.98 -5.61
CA PHE A 98 -12.76 -10.98 -6.70
C PHE A 98 -11.74 -12.10 -6.41
N GLY A 99 -10.77 -11.91 -5.51
CA GLY A 99 -9.76 -12.92 -5.21
C GLY A 99 -10.28 -14.13 -4.43
N ARG A 100 -11.42 -14.02 -3.74
CA ARG A 100 -12.00 -15.15 -2.98
C ARG A 100 -12.70 -16.19 -3.86
N SER A 101 -13.14 -15.82 -5.07
CA SER A 101 -13.75 -16.76 -6.03
C SER A 101 -12.73 -17.48 -6.91
N TYR A 102 -11.45 -17.12 -6.87
CA TYR A 102 -10.39 -17.81 -7.64
C TYR A 102 -9.68 -18.91 -6.85
N VAL A 103 -9.77 -18.91 -5.52
CA VAL A 103 -9.12 -19.92 -4.64
C VAL A 103 -10.09 -21.04 -4.22
N ALA A 104 -11.40 -20.85 -4.40
CA ALA A 104 -12.35 -21.96 -4.47
C ALA A 104 -12.50 -22.30 -5.96
N GLY A 105 -12.06 -23.49 -6.39
CA GLY A 105 -11.98 -23.93 -7.79
C GLY A 105 -13.32 -24.08 -8.54
N GLU A 106 -14.20 -23.10 -8.46
CA GLU A 106 -15.40 -22.97 -9.27
C GLU A 106 -15.21 -21.75 -10.18
N GLY A 107 -14.51 -21.96 -11.30
CA GLY A 107 -14.47 -20.98 -12.37
C GLY A 107 -15.90 -20.66 -12.85
N PRO A 108 -16.14 -19.46 -13.41
CA PRO A 108 -17.45 -19.09 -13.93
C PRO A 108 -17.81 -20.07 -15.05
N GLN A 109 -18.78 -20.96 -14.81
CA GLN A 109 -19.37 -21.77 -15.86
C GLN A 109 -20.10 -20.85 -16.83
N THR A 110 -19.40 -20.43 -17.87
CA THR A 110 -20.01 -19.87 -19.06
C THR A 110 -20.69 -21.01 -19.82
N HIS A 111 -21.90 -21.38 -19.41
CA HIS A 111 -22.79 -22.13 -20.30
C HIS A 111 -23.51 -21.13 -21.21
N GLN A 112 -22.80 -20.65 -22.23
CA GLN A 112 -23.42 -20.23 -23.50
C GLN A 112 -23.27 -21.40 -24.47
N GLY A 113 -24.41 -21.98 -24.87
CA GLY A 113 -24.48 -23.21 -25.65
C GLY A 113 -24.24 -23.04 -27.15
N ALA A 114 -24.20 -24.16 -27.86
CA ALA A 114 -24.73 -24.32 -29.22
C ALA A 114 -24.55 -25.78 -29.69
N SER A 115 -25.59 -26.26 -30.36
CA SER A 115 -25.81 -27.57 -30.97
C SER A 115 -24.65 -28.20 -31.74
N LYS A 116 -24.65 -29.54 -31.77
CA LYS A 116 -24.87 -30.32 -32.99
C LYS A 116 -25.47 -31.68 -32.65
#